data_AF-A0A938APG8-F1
#
_entry.id   AF-A0A938APG8-F1
#
_cell.length_a   1.000
_cell.length_b   1.000
_cell.length_c   1.000
_cell.angle_alpha   90.00
_cell.angle_beta   90.00
_cell.angle_gamma   90.00
#
_symmetry.space_group_name_H-M   'P 1'
#
loop_
_entity.id
_entity.type
_entity.pdbx_description
1 polymer ?
#
loop_
_entity_poly.entity_id
_entity_poly.type
_entity_poly.pdbx_seq_one_letter_code
_entity_poly.pdbx_strand_id
1 'polypeptide(L)' 'MIRVILPAHLRTLARLSGEVALEVQAPATLGRLLDALEAAYPVLEGTVRDHTSRERRAFLRYFACKQDLSLEGADYL' A
#
# COMPACT_ATOMS: atom_id res chain seq x y z
N MET A 1 -3.24 -2.95 13.93
CA MET A 1 -3.82 -3.75 12.84
C MET A 1 -4.59 -2.87 11.84
N ILE A 2 -4.18 -2.86 10.57
CA ILE A 2 -4.85 -2.21 9.43
C ILE A 2 -5.20 -3.27 8.38
N ARG A 3 -6.37 -3.17 7.75
CA ARG A 3 -6.80 -4.06 6.65
C ARG A 3 -6.61 -3.36 5.31
N VAL A 4 -5.90 -4.01 4.40
CA VAL A 4 -5.61 -3.47 3.06
C VAL A 4 -6.29 -4.33 2.01
N ILE A 5 -6.98 -3.66 1.09
CA ILE A 5 -7.61 -4.28 -0.07
C ILE A 5 -6.81 -3.87 -1.29
N LEU A 6 -6.38 -4.85 -2.07
CA LEU A 6 -5.62 -4.63 -3.30
C LEU A 6 -6.52 -4.78 -4.54
N PRO A 7 -6.27 -4.02 -5.61
CA PRO A 7 -6.86 -4.26 -6.92
C PRO A 7 -6.59 -5.68 -7.43
N ALA A 8 -7.46 -6.19 -8.32
CA ALA A 8 -7.42 -7.58 -8.80
C ALA A 8 -6.04 -8.03 -9.33
N HIS A 9 -5.37 -7.19 -10.12
CA HIS A 9 -4.05 -7.52 -10.67
C HIS A 9 -2.98 -7.66 -9.57
N LEU A 10 -2.97 -6.76 -8.58
CA LEU A 10 -2.02 -6.83 -7.47
C LEU A 10 -2.30 -8.02 -6.55
N ARG A 11 -3.57 -8.34 -6.31
CA ARG A 11 -3.95 -9.57 -5.59
C ARG A 11 -3.43 -10.83 -6.29
N THR A 12 -3.56 -10.89 -7.62
CA THR A 12 -3.07 -12.03 -8.41
C THR A 12 -1.56 -12.17 -8.30
N LEU A 13 -0.81 -11.06 -8.42
CA LEU A 13 0.64 -11.04 -8.25
C LEU A 13 1.08 -11.51 -6.86
N ALA A 14 0.42 -11.04 -5.81
CA ALA A 14 0.68 -11.42 -4.42
C ALA A 14 0.08 -12.78 -4.01
N ARG A 15 -0.62 -13.48 -4.91
CA ARG A 15 -1.36 -14.72 -4.64
C ARG A 15 -2.36 -14.60 -3.48
N LEU A 16 -3.02 -13.45 -3.40
CA LEU A 16 -4.02 -13.12 -2.39
C LEU A 16 -5.44 -13.36 -2.91
N SER A 17 -6.28 -14.03 -2.11
CA SER A 17 -7.70 -14.21 -2.40
C SER A 17 -8.59 -13.11 -1.82
N GLY A 18 -8.09 -12.33 -0.85
CA GLY A 18 -8.87 -11.34 -0.13
C GLY A 18 -8.04 -10.16 0.36
N GLU A 19 -8.43 -9.66 1.53
CA GLU A 19 -7.77 -8.55 2.22
C GLU A 19 -6.55 -9.07 2.98
N VAL A 20 -5.60 -8.18 3.23
CA VAL A 20 -4.47 -8.48 4.10
C VAL A 20 -4.54 -7.66 5.38
N ALA A 21 -4.28 -8.32 6.51
CA ALA A 21 -4.07 -7.66 7.78
C ALA A 21 -2.58 -7.35 7.96
N LEU A 22 -2.26 -6.08 8.23
CA LEU A 22 -0.92 -5.61 8.51
C LEU A 22 -0.86 -4.99 9.90
N GLU A 23 0.20 -5.30 10.63
CA GLU A 23 0.55 -4.56 11.84
C GLU A 23 1.47 -3.40 11.48
N VAL A 24 0.98 -2.18 11.73
CA VAL A 24 1.72 -0.94 11.47
C VAL A 24 1.88 -0.23 12.80
N GLN A 25 3.12 -0.01 13.21
CA GLN A 25 3.43 0.69 14.46
C GLN A 25 3.14 2.19 14.32
N ALA A 26 2.70 2.82 15.41
CA ALA A 26 2.41 4.25 15.42
C ALA A 26 3.69 5.10 15.20
N PRO A 27 3.60 6.25 14.49
CA PRO A 27 2.43 6.71 13.73
C PRO A 27 2.16 5.81 12.52
N ALA A 28 0.89 5.55 12.25
CA ALA A 28 0.45 4.62 11.21
C ALA A 28 0.38 5.31 9.85
N THR A 29 1.48 5.94 9.42
CA THR A 29 1.57 6.73 8.17
C THR A 29 1.28 5.89 6.92
N LEU A 30 0.85 6.52 5.82
CA LEU A 30 0.65 5.82 4.53
C LEU A 30 1.95 5.18 4.06
N GLY A 31 3.08 5.88 4.19
CA GLY A 31 4.41 5.34 3.88
C GLY A 31 4.71 4.05 4.64
N ARG A 32 4.48 4.03 5.96
CA ARG A 32 4.72 2.85 6.81
C ARG A 32 3.80 1.68 6.48
N LEU A 33 2.55 1.96 6.12
CA LEU A 33 1.62 0.93 5.66
C LEU A 33 2.12 0.29 4.35
N LEU A 34 2.57 1.12 3.40
CA LEU A 34 3.10 0.66 2.12
C LEU A 34 4.42 -0.10 2.31
N ASP A 35 5.28 0.33 3.23
CA ASP A 35 6.52 -0.38 3.58
C ASP A 35 6.21 -1.76 4.18
N ALA A 36 5.25 -1.83 5.11
CA ALA A 36 4.82 -3.10 5.70
C ALA A 36 4.20 -4.05 4.67
N LEU A 37 3.42 -3.50 3.72
CA LEU A 37 2.83 -4.27 2.62
C LEU A 37 3.91 -4.85 1.70
N GLU A 38 4.87 -4.03 1.27
CA GLU A 38 5.95 -4.48 0.38
C GLU A 38 6.90 -5.46 1.08
N ALA A 39 7.19 -5.26 2.38
CA ALA A 39 7.97 -6.22 3.17
C ALA A 39 7.27 -7.58 3.32
N ALA A 40 5.94 -7.59 3.48
CA ALA A 40 5.16 -8.82 3.56
C ALA A 40 4.99 -9.51 2.19
N TYR A 41 4.97 -8.72 1.10
CA TYR A 41 4.82 -9.22 -0.27
C TYR A 41 5.85 -8.55 -1.19
N PRO A 42 7.11 -9.04 -1.21
CA PRO A 42 8.18 -8.44 -2.02
C PRO A 42 7.87 -8.37 -3.53
N VAL A 43 6.97 -9.24 -4.02
CA VAL A 43 6.48 -9.20 -5.41
C VAL A 43 5.71 -7.92 -5.76
N LEU A 44 5.26 -7.16 -4.76
CA LEU A 44 4.54 -5.90 -4.95
C LEU A 44 5.48 -4.69 -5.06
N GLU A 45 6.76 -4.82 -4.73
CA GLU A 45 7.75 -3.76 -4.92
C GLU A 45 7.80 -3.35 -6.40
N GLY A 46 7.84 -2.03 -6.66
CA GLY A 46 7.78 -1.51 -8.04
C GLY A 46 6.39 -1.57 -8.70
N THR A 47 5.44 -2.30 -8.11
CA THR A 47 4.06 -2.39 -8.62
C THR A 47 3.13 -1.40 -7.95
N VAL A 48 3.34 -1.12 -6.66
CA VAL A 48 2.56 -0.18 -5.85
C VAL A 48 3.17 1.21 -5.88
N ARG A 49 4.47 1.29 -5.58
CA ARG A 49 5.32 2.49 -5.71
C ARG A 49 6.37 2.29 -6.80
N ASP A 50 6.93 3.37 -7.30
CA ASP A 50 8.16 3.30 -8.08
C ASP A 50 9.26 2.61 -7.27
N HIS A 51 10.03 1.73 -7.90
CA HIS A 51 11.04 0.93 -7.21
C HIS A 51 12.20 1.79 -6.67
N THR A 52 12.52 2.88 -7.38
CA THR A 52 13.65 3.75 -7.04
C THR A 52 13.20 4.96 -6.23
N SER A 53 12.23 5.73 -6.73
CA SER A 53 11.81 6.98 -6.08
C SER A 53 10.87 6.75 -4.89
N ARG A 54 10.29 5.54 -4.76
CA ARG A 54 9.22 5.22 -3.80
C ARG A 54 7.97 6.09 -3.97
N GLU A 55 7.84 6.81 -5.07
CA GLU A 55 6.65 7.61 -5.35
C GLU A 55 5.48 6.73 -5.77
N ARG A 56 4.26 7.19 -5.52
CA ARG A 56 3.04 6.52 -6.00
C ARG A 56 3.04 6.46 -7.53
N ARG A 57 2.66 5.31 -8.09
CA ARG A 57 2.41 5.20 -9.54
C ARG A 57 1.13 5.93 -9.92
N ALA A 58 1.19 6.78 -10.95
CA ALA A 58 0.10 7.69 -11.33
C ALA A 58 -1.28 7.03 -11.50
N PHE A 59 -1.34 5.77 -11.93
CA PHE A 59 -2.57 5.01 -12.16
C PHE A 59 -3.11 4.27 -10.92
N LEU A 60 -2.38 4.26 -9.80
CA LEU A 60 -2.86 3.70 -8.53
C LEU A 60 -3.44 4.80 -7.64
N ARG A 61 -4.53 4.49 -6.93
CA ARG A 61 -5.12 5.40 -5.94
C ARG A 61 -5.11 4.76 -4.56
N TYR A 62 -4.89 5.58 -3.54
CA TYR A 62 -4.90 5.16 -2.14
C TYR A 62 -6.13 5.74 -1.47
N PHE A 63 -6.90 4.87 -0.81
CA PHE A 63 -8.07 5.28 -0.05
C PHE A 63 -7.98 4.76 1.38
N ALA A 64 -8.22 5.64 2.34
CA ALA A 64 -8.38 5.26 3.74
C ALA A 64 -9.65 5.93 4.27
N CYS A 65 -10.50 5.18 4.97
CA CYS A 65 -11.75 5.71 5.54
C CYS A 65 -12.62 6.50 4.54
N LYS A 66 -12.67 6.04 3.28
CA LYS A 66 -13.37 6.69 2.14
C LYS A 66 -12.77 8.03 1.67
N GLN A 67 -11.62 8.43 2.20
CA GLN A 67 -10.88 9.60 1.76
C GLN A 67 -9.80 9.18 0.75
N ASP A 68 -9.67 9.97 -0.32
CA ASP A 68 -8.58 9.80 -1.30
C ASP A 68 -7.29 10.42 -0.72
N LEU A 69 -6.27 9.59 -0.55
CA LEU A 69 -4.95 9.97 -0.05
C LEU A 69 -3.88 9.92 -1.15
N SER A 70 -4.29 9.81 -2.42
CA SER A 70 -3.37 9.57 -3.54
C SER A 70 -2.37 10.71 -3.78
N LEU A 71 -2.68 11.92 -3.33
CA LEU A 71 -1.82 13.10 -3.47
C LEU A 71 -1.22 13.56 -2.15
N GLU A 72 -1.52 12.85 -1.06
CA GLU A 72 -0.96 13.15 0.25
C GLU A 72 0.47 12.61 0.35
N GLY A 73 1.33 13.31 1.10
CA GLY A 73 2.71 12.89 1.33
C GLY A 73 2.82 11.56 2.09
N ALA A 74 3.98 10.91 2.03
CA ALA A 74 4.20 9.61 2.69
C ALA A 74 4.03 9.64 4.23
N ASP A 75 4.21 10.81 4.84
CA ASP A 75 4.02 11.03 6.28
C ASP A 75 2.55 11.22 6.67
N TYR A 76 1.62 11.20 5.71
CA TYR A 76 0.19 11.32 5.94
C TYR A 76 -0.41 9.99 6.41
N LEU A 77 -0.75 9.89 7.70
CA LEU A 77 -1.89 9.19 8.31
C LEU A 77 -1.83 9.45 9.82
#